data_AF-A0A8J6NP44-F1
#
_entry.id   AF-A0A8J6NP44-F1
#
_cell.length_a   1.000
_cell.length_b   1.000
_cell.length_c   1.000
_cell.angle_alpha   90.00
_cell.angle_beta   90.00
_cell.angle_gamma   90.00
#
_symmetry.space_group_name_H-M   'P 1'
#
loop_
_entity.id
_entity.type
_entity.pdbx_description
1 polymer ?
#
loop_
_entity_poly.entity_id
_entity_poly.type
_entity_poly.pdbx_seq_one_letter_code
_entity_poly.pdbx_strand_id
1 'polypeptide(L)'
;MNTSSPSLSDIHQWLSDVNYTDILEIAEKKKGILSQLTALSYDEDATISDRAIEASGLAAKVIASHKPDYVRNYLLRLFWLVNDESGGICWRAPELIGEILYHCPQFSQFFPMLISLLDLEEEDAPRFRAGTLWAIGRVAQVEREAMKPALSHIQNYLSSNKCTDQGERDKAIWCVKQIMQR
;
A
#
# COMPACT_ATOMS: atom_id res chain seq x y z
N MET A 1 -26.96 3.24 -17.91
CA MET A 1 -25.67 2.62 -17.53
C MET A 1 -25.97 1.46 -16.59
N ASN A 2 -25.39 0.30 -16.87
CA ASN A 2 -25.70 -0.97 -16.21
C ASN A 2 -25.47 -0.86 -14.69
N THR A 3 -26.47 -1.20 -13.88
CA THR A 3 -26.48 -1.01 -12.42
C THR A 3 -25.75 -2.13 -11.66
N SER A 4 -25.30 -3.16 -12.37
CA SER A 4 -24.54 -4.30 -11.87
C SER A 4 -23.22 -3.87 -11.23
N SER A 5 -22.78 -4.54 -10.16
CA SER A 5 -21.42 -4.36 -9.67
C SER A 5 -20.46 -5.00 -10.66
N PRO A 6 -19.33 -4.35 -11.00
CA PRO A 6 -18.35 -4.97 -11.90
C PRO A 6 -17.83 -6.25 -11.26
N SER A 7 -17.67 -7.28 -12.08
CA SER A 7 -17.00 -8.51 -11.70
C SER A 7 -15.50 -8.27 -11.51
N LEU A 8 -14.80 -9.22 -10.90
CA LEU A 8 -13.34 -9.15 -10.78
C LEU A 8 -12.66 -9.14 -12.17
N SER A 9 -13.24 -9.87 -13.13
CA SER A 9 -12.77 -9.90 -14.53
C SER A 9 -12.92 -8.56 -15.25
N ASP A 10 -14.01 -7.82 -14.98
CA ASP A 10 -14.19 -6.48 -15.54
C ASP A 10 -13.11 -5.53 -15.04
N ILE A 11 -12.84 -5.54 -13.73
CA ILE A 11 -11.80 -4.70 -13.12
C ILE A 11 -10.41 -5.10 -13.62
N HIS A 12 -10.14 -6.40 -13.75
CA HIS A 12 -8.89 -6.89 -14.35
C HIS A 12 -8.71 -6.35 -15.77
N GLN A 13 -9.74 -6.43 -16.62
CA GLN A 13 -9.68 -5.89 -17.98
C GLN A 13 -9.41 -4.38 -17.97
N TRP A 14 -10.08 -3.62 -17.11
CA TRP A 14 -9.81 -2.19 -16.96
C TRP A 14 -8.37 -1.90 -16.52
N LEU A 15 -7.80 -2.69 -15.61
CA LEU A 15 -6.38 -2.55 -15.24
C LEU A 15 -5.47 -2.87 -16.42
N SER A 16 -5.78 -3.89 -17.23
CA SER A 16 -5.03 -4.24 -18.44
C SER A 16 -5.02 -3.10 -19.46
N ASP A 17 -6.17 -2.46 -19.66
CA ASP A 17 -6.39 -1.36 -20.59
C ASP A 17 -5.97 0.02 -20.04
N VAL A 18 -5.43 0.09 -18.81
CA VAL A 18 -5.09 1.34 -18.11
C VAL A 18 -6.30 2.28 -17.96
N ASN A 19 -7.49 1.70 -17.86
CA ASN A 19 -8.74 2.43 -17.74
C ASN A 19 -9.08 2.67 -16.26
N TYR A 20 -8.38 3.63 -15.65
CA TYR A 20 -8.68 4.05 -14.29
C TYR A 20 -10.00 4.83 -14.17
N THR A 21 -10.50 5.42 -15.25
CA THR A 21 -11.76 6.18 -15.25
C THR A 21 -12.92 5.33 -14.77
N ASP A 22 -13.11 4.14 -15.33
CA ASP A 22 -14.22 3.25 -14.94
C ASP A 22 -14.08 2.76 -13.50
N ILE A 23 -12.85 2.49 -13.04
CA ILE A 23 -12.57 2.13 -11.64
C ILE A 23 -13.00 3.27 -10.70
N LEU A 24 -12.68 4.51 -11.04
CA LEU A 24 -13.03 5.68 -10.21
C LEU A 24 -14.52 5.98 -10.21
N GLU A 25 -15.21 5.86 -11.36
CA GLU A 25 -16.67 6.00 -11.44
C GLU A 25 -17.40 4.97 -10.56
N ILE A 26 -16.85 3.76 -10.46
CA ILE A 26 -17.38 2.75 -9.55
C ILE A 26 -17.03 3.09 -8.10
N ALA A 27 -15.82 3.59 -7.81
CA ALA A 27 -15.41 3.97 -6.46
C ALA A 27 -16.32 5.05 -5.84
N GLU A 28 -16.81 6.01 -6.63
CA GLU A 28 -17.80 7.02 -6.20
C GLU A 28 -19.10 6.38 -5.68
N LYS A 29 -19.52 5.28 -6.31
CA LYS A 29 -20.83 4.64 -6.05
C LYS A 29 -20.70 3.48 -5.05
N LYS A 30 -19.64 2.69 -5.15
CA LYS A 30 -19.48 1.38 -4.52
C LYS A 30 -18.10 1.24 -3.87
N LYS A 31 -18.10 1.39 -2.55
CA LYS A 31 -16.91 1.26 -1.70
C LYS A 31 -16.22 -0.12 -1.74
N GLY A 32 -16.95 -1.16 -2.12
CA GLY A 32 -16.45 -2.54 -2.19
C GLY A 32 -15.35 -2.78 -3.23
N ILE A 33 -15.09 -1.81 -4.11
CA ILE A 33 -14.03 -1.88 -5.12
C ILE A 33 -12.64 -2.05 -4.49
N LEU A 34 -12.38 -1.48 -3.30
CA LEU A 34 -11.08 -1.62 -2.63
C LEU A 34 -10.78 -3.10 -2.32
N SER A 35 -11.78 -3.87 -1.90
CA SER A 35 -11.60 -5.31 -1.66
C SER A 35 -11.30 -6.07 -2.96
N GLN A 36 -11.90 -5.68 -4.08
CA GLN A 36 -11.65 -6.30 -5.39
C GLN A 36 -10.24 -5.96 -5.90
N LEU A 37 -9.81 -4.71 -5.73
CA LEU A 37 -8.45 -4.27 -6.07
C LEU A 37 -7.40 -4.95 -5.17
N THR A 38 -7.69 -5.17 -3.89
CA THR A 38 -6.82 -6.00 -3.03
C THR A 38 -6.68 -7.42 -3.55
N ALA A 39 -7.76 -8.05 -4.00
CA ALA A 39 -7.66 -9.38 -4.60
C ALA A 39 -6.77 -9.36 -5.85
N LEU A 40 -6.89 -8.34 -6.71
CA LEU A 40 -6.07 -8.17 -7.91
C LEU A 40 -4.63 -7.74 -7.62
N SER A 41 -4.29 -7.31 -6.40
CA SER A 41 -2.90 -7.08 -6.02
C SER A 41 -2.08 -8.40 -5.95
N TYR A 42 -2.74 -9.56 -5.98
CA TYR A 42 -2.13 -10.90 -6.05
C TYR A 42 -2.11 -11.48 -7.45
N ASP A 43 -2.44 -10.70 -8.48
CA ASP A 43 -2.43 -11.19 -9.86
C ASP A 43 -1.05 -11.74 -10.25
N GLU A 44 -1.03 -12.82 -11.04
CA GLU A 44 0.21 -13.43 -11.52
C GLU A 44 0.95 -12.50 -12.50
N ASP A 45 0.22 -11.64 -13.21
CA ASP A 45 0.80 -10.56 -13.99
C ASP A 45 1.20 -9.41 -13.04
N ALA A 46 2.51 -9.24 -12.86
CA ALA A 46 3.08 -8.16 -12.05
C ALA A 46 2.58 -6.77 -12.47
N THR A 47 2.29 -6.56 -13.75
CA THR A 47 1.74 -5.30 -14.26
C THR A 47 0.33 -5.06 -13.72
N ILE A 48 -0.51 -6.09 -13.68
CA ILE A 48 -1.86 -6.00 -13.14
C ILE A 48 -1.81 -5.82 -11.62
N SER A 49 -0.93 -6.56 -10.93
CA SER A 49 -0.70 -6.40 -9.49
C SER A 49 -0.31 -4.97 -9.11
N ASP A 50 0.66 -4.39 -9.81
CA ASP A 50 1.13 -3.02 -9.53
C ASP A 50 0.06 -1.97 -9.85
N ARG A 51 -0.68 -2.14 -10.96
CA ARG A 51 -1.81 -1.25 -11.30
C ARG A 51 -2.96 -1.38 -10.32
N ALA A 52 -3.21 -2.56 -9.75
CA ALA A 52 -4.24 -2.75 -8.73
C ALA A 52 -3.90 -2.00 -7.44
N ILE A 53 -2.61 -1.95 -7.07
CA ILE A 53 -2.12 -1.14 -5.95
C ILE A 53 -2.34 0.35 -6.24
N GLU A 54 -1.86 0.85 -7.38
CA GLU A 54 -2.05 2.25 -7.80
C GLU A 54 -3.53 2.65 -7.80
N ALA A 55 -4.37 1.83 -8.43
CA ALA A 55 -5.82 2.02 -8.48
C ALA A 55 -6.45 2.03 -7.07
N SER A 56 -5.92 1.27 -6.11
CA SER A 56 -6.44 1.26 -4.73
C SER A 56 -6.26 2.60 -4.05
N GLY A 57 -5.12 3.27 -4.26
CA GLY A 57 -4.89 4.61 -3.71
C GLY A 57 -5.79 5.67 -4.36
N LEU A 58 -5.92 5.64 -5.69
CA LEU A 58 -6.81 6.55 -6.42
C LEU A 58 -8.28 6.35 -6.01
N ALA A 59 -8.75 5.10 -5.95
CA ALA A 59 -10.10 4.78 -5.51
C ALA A 59 -10.33 5.17 -4.04
N ALA A 60 -9.36 4.96 -3.16
CA ALA A 60 -9.44 5.37 -1.77
C ALA A 60 -9.59 6.89 -1.63
N LYS A 61 -8.89 7.69 -2.45
CA LYS A 61 -9.04 9.15 -2.48
C LYS A 61 -10.46 9.57 -2.85
N VAL A 62 -11.03 8.96 -3.90
CA VAL A 62 -12.42 9.19 -4.30
C VAL A 62 -13.36 8.84 -3.15
N ILE A 63 -13.23 7.64 -2.58
CA ILE A 63 -14.10 7.17 -1.49
C ILE A 63 -13.98 8.06 -0.25
N ALA A 64 -12.77 8.50 0.10
CA ALA A 64 -12.51 9.32 1.27
C ALA A 64 -13.17 10.70 1.19
N SER A 65 -13.40 11.24 -0.02
CA SER A 65 -14.05 12.54 -0.21
C SER A 65 -15.49 12.59 0.34
N HIS A 66 -16.16 11.45 0.41
CA HIS A 66 -17.54 11.35 0.87
C HIS A 66 -17.77 10.31 1.98
N LYS A 67 -16.84 9.36 2.18
CA LYS A 67 -16.91 8.27 3.19
C LYS A 67 -15.53 8.03 3.84
N PRO A 68 -14.93 9.04 4.50
CA PRO A 68 -13.58 8.92 5.08
C PRO A 68 -13.45 7.81 6.13
N ASP A 69 -14.49 7.56 6.93
CA ASP A 69 -14.49 6.48 7.93
C ASP A 69 -14.38 5.09 7.31
N TYR A 70 -14.89 4.90 6.09
CA TYR A 70 -14.72 3.64 5.39
C TYR A 70 -13.25 3.37 5.06
N VAL A 71 -12.55 4.38 4.52
CA VAL A 71 -11.12 4.26 4.18
C VAL A 71 -10.26 4.11 5.43
N ARG A 72 -10.59 4.84 6.51
CA ARG A 72 -9.95 4.67 7.82
C ARG A 72 -10.07 3.22 8.33
N ASN A 73 -11.29 2.66 8.33
CA ASN A 73 -11.53 1.28 8.77
C ASN A 73 -10.86 0.26 7.85
N TYR A 74 -10.76 0.57 6.56
CA TYR A 74 -10.08 -0.26 5.60
C TYR A 74 -8.57 -0.29 5.82
N LEU A 75 -7.93 0.87 6.09
CA LEU A 75 -6.52 0.94 6.51
C LEU A 75 -6.27 0.14 7.78
N LEU A 76 -7.13 0.28 8.80
CA LEU A 76 -7.03 -0.52 10.02
C LEU A 76 -7.05 -2.02 9.70
N ARG A 77 -7.98 -2.47 8.84
CA ARG A 77 -8.03 -3.87 8.40
C ARG A 77 -6.73 -4.32 7.72
N LEU A 78 -6.11 -3.49 6.89
CA LEU A 78 -4.82 -3.83 6.26
C LEU A 78 -3.71 -3.97 7.31
N PHE A 79 -3.63 -3.08 8.29
CA PHE A 79 -2.67 -3.22 9.41
C PHE A 79 -2.91 -4.51 10.21
N TRP A 80 -4.17 -4.86 10.46
CA TRP A 80 -4.52 -6.13 11.11
C TRP A 80 -4.07 -7.36 10.30
N LEU A 81 -4.10 -7.30 8.96
CA LEU A 81 -3.64 -8.39 8.09
C LEU A 81 -2.11 -8.54 8.08
N VAL A 82 -1.37 -7.48 8.44
CA VAL A 82 0.08 -7.54 8.62
C VAL A 82 0.45 -8.18 9.96
N ASN A 83 -0.45 -8.12 10.96
CA ASN A 83 -0.21 -8.67 12.29
C ASN A 83 -0.63 -10.16 12.39
N ASP A 84 0.17 -10.93 13.11
CA ASP A 84 0.26 -12.41 13.10
C ASP A 84 -1.01 -13.17 13.56
N GLU A 85 -2.02 -12.49 14.12
CA GLU A 85 -3.24 -13.18 14.62
C GLU A 85 -4.27 -13.52 13.53
N SER A 86 -4.15 -12.97 12.33
CA SER A 86 -5.28 -13.01 11.37
C SER A 86 -5.39 -14.32 10.57
N GLY A 87 -4.32 -15.12 10.50
CA GLY A 87 -4.24 -16.25 9.54
C GLY A 87 -4.48 -15.84 8.07
N GLY A 88 -4.54 -14.54 7.79
CA GLY A 88 -4.88 -13.94 6.51
C GLY A 88 -3.61 -13.51 5.78
N ILE A 89 -3.34 -14.15 4.65
CA ILE A 89 -2.14 -13.92 3.84
C ILE A 89 -2.38 -12.69 2.95
N CYS A 90 -2.26 -11.47 3.50
CA CYS A 90 -2.26 -10.26 2.68
C CYS A 90 -0.83 -9.71 2.51
N TRP A 91 0.03 -10.43 1.78
CA TRP A 91 1.44 -10.04 1.57
C TRP A 91 1.64 -8.65 0.95
N ARG A 92 0.65 -8.14 0.22
CA ARG A 92 0.68 -6.81 -0.43
C ARG A 92 0.08 -5.70 0.44
N ALA A 93 -0.24 -6.00 1.70
CA ALA A 93 -0.84 -5.04 2.61
C ALA A 93 0.03 -3.78 2.82
N PRO A 94 1.36 -3.87 3.03
CA PRO A 94 2.18 -2.67 3.17
C PRO A 94 2.09 -1.74 1.95
N GLU A 95 2.15 -2.28 0.74
CA GLU A 95 2.06 -1.51 -0.51
C GLU A 95 0.68 -0.85 -0.66
N LEU A 96 -0.40 -1.58 -0.37
CA LEU A 96 -1.76 -1.03 -0.36
C LEU A 96 -1.89 0.11 0.67
N ILE A 97 -1.34 -0.07 1.87
CA ILE A 97 -1.32 0.97 2.92
C ILE A 97 -0.56 2.19 2.42
N GLY A 98 0.65 2.01 1.88
CA GLY A 98 1.49 3.09 1.37
C GLY A 98 0.82 3.89 0.26
N GLU A 99 0.20 3.21 -0.70
CA GLU A 99 -0.46 3.84 -1.84
C GLU A 99 -1.71 4.62 -1.42
N ILE A 100 -2.52 4.07 -0.49
CA ILE A 100 -3.66 4.77 0.08
C ILE A 100 -3.20 6.01 0.85
N LEU A 101 -2.17 5.90 1.69
CA LEU A 101 -1.65 7.01 2.49
C LEU A 101 -1.00 8.11 1.63
N TYR A 102 -0.34 7.74 0.53
CA TYR A 102 0.18 8.70 -0.46
C TYR A 102 -0.96 9.53 -1.08
N HIS A 103 -2.07 8.89 -1.45
CA HIS A 103 -3.22 9.59 -2.05
C HIS A 103 -4.13 10.26 -1.02
N CYS A 104 -4.07 9.85 0.24
CA CYS A 104 -4.92 10.31 1.33
C CYS A 104 -4.11 10.77 2.57
N PRO A 105 -3.27 11.82 2.46
CA PRO A 105 -2.43 12.29 3.56
C PRO A 105 -3.23 12.79 4.77
N GLN A 106 -4.54 13.06 4.62
CA GLN A 106 -5.43 13.36 5.75
C GLN A 106 -5.53 12.24 6.78
N PHE A 107 -5.06 11.02 6.48
CA PHE A 107 -4.97 9.91 7.41
C PHE A 107 -3.58 9.78 8.08
N SER A 108 -2.90 10.91 8.29
CA SER A 108 -1.56 10.98 8.87
C SER A 108 -1.37 10.29 10.22
N GLN A 109 -2.45 10.03 10.97
CA GLN A 109 -2.38 9.23 12.20
C GLN A 109 -1.87 7.79 11.99
N PHE A 110 -1.88 7.27 10.75
CA PHE A 110 -1.35 5.95 10.42
C PHE A 110 0.14 5.95 10.03
N PHE A 111 0.76 7.12 9.87
CA PHE A 111 2.19 7.21 9.52
C PHE A 111 3.09 6.50 10.55
N PRO A 112 2.90 6.68 11.88
CA PRO A 112 3.70 5.94 12.86
C PRO A 112 3.47 4.43 12.79
N MET A 113 2.23 3.98 12.51
CA MET A 113 1.92 2.56 12.37
C MET A 113 2.63 1.94 11.16
N LEU A 114 2.67 2.65 10.02
CA LEU A 114 3.43 2.22 8.85
C LEU A 114 4.92 2.07 9.17
N ILE A 115 5.52 3.04 9.88
CA ILE A 115 6.92 2.98 10.27
C ILE A 115 7.19 1.80 11.22
N SER A 116 6.30 1.53 12.17
CA SER A 116 6.45 0.40 13.10
C SER A 116 6.44 -0.97 12.43
N LEU A 117 6.01 -1.08 11.17
CA LEU A 117 6.13 -2.33 10.41
C LEU A 117 7.59 -2.71 10.10
N LEU A 118 8.54 -1.79 10.28
CA LEU A 118 9.98 -2.10 10.21
C LEU A 118 10.50 -2.84 11.45
N ASP A 119 9.75 -2.79 12.55
CA ASP A 119 10.09 -3.42 13.84
C ASP A 119 9.32 -4.72 14.09
N LEU A 120 8.74 -5.32 13.05
CA LEU A 120 8.13 -6.65 13.13
C LEU A 120 9.17 -7.69 13.60
N GLU A 121 8.68 -8.71 14.30
CA GLU A 121 9.50 -9.84 14.77
C GLU A 121 10.21 -10.56 13.61
N GLU A 122 11.37 -11.17 13.88
CA GLU A 122 12.25 -11.70 12.82
C GLU A 122 11.61 -12.78 11.95
N GLU A 123 10.59 -13.47 12.44
CA GLU A 123 9.87 -14.53 11.72
C GLU A 123 8.91 -13.95 10.65
N ASP A 124 8.33 -12.79 10.91
CA ASP A 124 7.35 -12.13 10.04
C ASP A 124 7.95 -11.00 9.21
N ALA A 125 8.97 -10.32 9.75
CA ALA A 125 9.61 -9.18 9.12
C ALA A 125 10.06 -9.43 7.68
N PRO A 126 10.70 -10.56 7.32
CA PRO A 126 11.18 -10.79 5.95
C PRO A 126 10.07 -10.74 4.90
N ARG A 127 8.83 -11.14 5.25
CA ARG A 127 7.72 -11.20 4.28
C ARG A 127 7.18 -9.82 3.90
N PHE A 128 7.20 -8.89 4.85
CA PHE A 128 6.62 -7.56 4.66
C PHE A 128 7.66 -6.47 4.44
N ARG A 129 8.93 -6.70 4.80
CA ARG A 129 9.98 -5.66 4.78
C ARG A 129 10.11 -4.98 3.42
N ALA A 130 10.15 -5.74 2.34
CA ALA A 130 10.22 -5.18 0.99
C ALA A 130 9.05 -4.22 0.71
N GLY A 131 7.82 -4.65 1.01
CA GLY A 131 6.61 -3.84 0.84
C GLY A 131 6.60 -2.62 1.76
N THR A 132 6.99 -2.78 3.03
CA THR A 132 7.08 -1.68 4.01
C THR A 132 8.07 -0.61 3.59
N LEU A 133 9.27 -1.01 3.12
CA LEU A 133 10.28 -0.07 2.62
C LEU A 133 9.75 0.71 1.40
N TRP A 134 9.07 0.03 0.48
CA TRP A 134 8.44 0.69 -0.66
C TRP A 134 7.32 1.64 -0.22
N ALA A 135 6.46 1.22 0.70
CA ALA A 135 5.34 2.01 1.20
C ALA A 135 5.79 3.29 1.91
N ILE A 136 6.82 3.21 2.76
CA ILE A 136 7.40 4.38 3.44
C ILE A 136 8.00 5.34 2.41
N GLY A 137 8.77 4.83 1.45
CA GLY A 137 9.33 5.67 0.40
C GLY A 137 8.26 6.31 -0.48
N ARG A 138 7.17 5.60 -0.76
CA ARG A 138 6.01 6.12 -1.50
C ARG A 138 5.34 7.26 -0.74
N VAL A 139 5.02 7.09 0.54
CA VAL A 139 4.45 8.16 1.37
C VAL A 139 5.39 9.36 1.52
N ALA A 140 6.71 9.12 1.59
CA ALA A 140 7.71 10.19 1.69
C ALA A 140 7.71 11.16 0.49
N GLN A 141 7.14 10.77 -0.65
CA GLN A 141 6.97 11.65 -1.81
C GLN A 141 5.97 12.79 -1.57
N VAL A 142 5.02 12.63 -0.64
CA VAL A 142 4.04 13.66 -0.26
C VAL A 142 4.22 14.15 1.18
N GLU A 143 4.72 13.31 2.09
CA GLU A 143 4.79 13.57 3.53
C GLU A 143 6.18 13.20 4.10
N ARG A 144 7.22 13.81 3.52
CA ARG A 144 8.63 13.52 3.84
C ARG A 144 8.96 13.63 5.33
N GLU A 145 8.56 14.73 5.97
CA GLU A 145 8.91 15.02 7.37
C GLU A 145 8.34 13.95 8.31
N ALA A 146 7.15 13.45 8.01
CA ALA A 146 6.53 12.38 8.78
C ALA A 146 7.25 11.03 8.63
N MET A 147 7.95 10.79 7.51
CA MET A 147 8.68 9.55 7.24
C MET A 147 10.14 9.57 7.72
N LYS A 148 10.69 10.73 8.10
CA LYS A 148 12.06 10.83 8.65
C LYS A 148 12.38 9.90 9.82
N PRO A 149 11.45 9.61 10.76
CA PRO A 149 11.73 8.67 11.84
C PRO A 149 12.12 7.27 11.36
N ALA A 150 11.71 6.85 10.15
CA ALA A 150 12.11 5.56 9.58
C ALA A 150 13.61 5.47 9.23
N LEU A 151 14.32 6.59 9.08
CA LEU A 151 15.70 6.60 8.61
C LEU A 151 16.64 5.79 9.51
N SER A 152 16.51 5.91 10.83
CA SER A 152 17.35 5.16 11.78
C SER A 152 17.15 3.65 11.62
N HIS A 153 15.89 3.20 11.49
CA HIS A 153 15.55 1.79 11.29
C HIS A 153 16.13 1.27 9.97
N ILE A 154 15.99 2.02 8.88
CA ILE A 154 16.48 1.62 7.56
C ILE A 154 18.01 1.60 7.51
N GLN A 155 18.68 2.58 8.13
CA GLN A 155 20.15 2.62 8.22
C GLN A 155 20.71 1.46 9.03
N ASN A 156 20.07 1.12 10.15
CA ASN A 156 20.43 -0.04 10.96
C ASN A 156 20.28 -1.33 10.16
N TYR A 157 19.17 -1.49 9.44
CA TYR A 157 18.94 -2.66 8.57
C TYR A 157 20.02 -2.77 7.48
N LEU A 158 20.30 -1.69 6.73
CA LEU A 158 21.31 -1.65 5.66
C LEU A 158 22.74 -1.93 6.15
N SER A 159 23.04 -1.57 7.41
CA SER A 159 24.36 -1.76 8.02
C SER A 159 24.53 -3.13 8.69
N SER A 160 23.43 -3.86 8.87
CA SER A 160 23.42 -5.18 9.49
C SER A 160 23.71 -6.29 8.47
N ASN A 161 24.23 -7.43 8.93
CA ASN A 161 24.35 -8.64 8.11
C ASN A 161 22.98 -9.26 7.75
N LYS A 162 21.85 -8.64 8.14
CA LYS A 162 20.49 -9.12 7.84
C LYS A 162 20.01 -8.72 6.44
N CYS A 163 20.64 -7.72 5.82
CA CYS A 163 20.32 -7.28 4.46
C CYS A 163 21.03 -8.16 3.42
N THR A 164 20.50 -9.37 3.22
CA THR A 164 21.06 -10.37 2.29
C THR A 164 20.36 -10.40 0.93
N ASP A 165 19.10 -9.96 0.88
CA ASP A 165 18.33 -9.87 -0.38
C ASP A 165 18.62 -8.55 -1.11
N GLN A 166 19.03 -8.64 -2.38
CA GLN A 166 19.36 -7.47 -3.19
C GLN A 166 18.12 -6.61 -3.48
N GLY A 167 16.94 -7.23 -3.65
CA GLY A 167 15.69 -6.51 -3.91
C GLY A 167 15.22 -5.69 -2.71
N GLU A 168 15.36 -6.20 -1.49
CA GLU A 168 15.12 -5.47 -0.25
C GLU A 168 16.09 -4.31 -0.10
N ARG A 169 17.38 -4.55 -0.39
CA ARG A 169 18.42 -3.53 -0.32
C ARG A 169 18.14 -2.36 -1.27
N ASP A 170 17.74 -2.66 -2.49
CA ASP A 170 17.43 -1.63 -3.50
C ASP A 170 16.21 -0.80 -3.07
N LYS A 171 15.19 -1.44 -2.49
CA LYS A 171 14.02 -0.72 -1.92
C LYS A 171 14.41 0.15 -0.72
N ALA A 172 15.28 -0.33 0.16
CA ALA A 172 15.77 0.46 1.29
C ALA A 172 16.54 1.70 0.81
N ILE A 173 17.44 1.55 -0.16
CA ILE A 173 18.18 2.67 -0.76
C ILE A 173 17.20 3.65 -1.45
N TRP A 174 16.23 3.13 -2.21
CA TRP A 174 15.22 3.97 -2.84
C TRP A 174 14.39 4.75 -1.81
N CYS A 175 13.95 4.09 -0.74
CA CYS A 175 13.20 4.71 0.35
C CYS A 175 13.99 5.85 1.00
N VAL A 176 15.26 5.62 1.34
CA VAL A 176 16.15 6.67 1.88
C VAL A 176 16.25 7.85 0.92
N LYS A 177 16.37 7.61 -0.39
CA LYS A 177 16.37 8.68 -1.40
C LYS A 177 15.08 9.50 -1.36
N GLN A 178 13.90 8.87 -1.25
CA GLN A 178 12.63 9.61 -1.19
C GLN A 178 12.56 10.51 0.06
N ILE A 179 13.04 10.02 1.21
CA ILE A 179 13.06 10.77 2.47
C ILE A 179 14.08 11.92 2.43
N MET A 180 15.20 11.75 1.71
CA MET A 180 16.32 12.71 1.69
C MET A 180 16.31 13.72 0.54
N GLN A 181 15.55 13.48 -0.53
CA GLN A 181 15.42 14.44 -1.63
C GLN A 181 14.87 15.78 -1.11
N ARG A 182 15.21 16.90 -1.76
CA ARG A 182 14.73 18.24 -1.39
C ARG A 182 13.51 18.60 -2.20
#